data_AF-A0A011UK75-F1
#
_entry.id   AF-A0A011UK75-F1
#
_cell.length_a   1.000
_cell.length_b   1.000
_cell.length_c   1.000
_cell.angle_alpha   90.00
_cell.angle_beta   90.00
_cell.angle_gamma   90.00
#
_symmetry.space_group_name_H-M   'P 1'
#
loop_
_entity.id
_entity.type
_entity.pdbx_description
1 polymer ?
#
loop_
_entity_poly.entity_id
_entity_poly.type
_entity_poly.pdbx_seq_one_letter_code
_entity_poly.pdbx_strand_id
1 'polypeptide(L)'
;MTVKELCAEWLSVSGLRVKESTLANYRMKIKTHIIPHFGDIMCSEINPKMAYGFIQKKLDDGFSPRYVVDIMVLLKTVFKYARREYSVMNSKRGLLILYSCPCLK
;
A
#
# COMPACT_ATOMS: atom_id res chain seq x y z
N MET A 1 11.04 1.84 -10.18
CA MET A 1 10.74 1.10 -8.95
C MET A 1 9.30 0.64 -9.01
N THR A 2 9.10 -0.67 -9.01
CA THR A 2 7.80 -1.32 -8.92
C THR A 2 7.27 -1.30 -7.48
N VAL A 3 5.96 -1.52 -7.30
CA VAL A 3 5.39 -1.59 -5.95
C VAL A 3 5.99 -2.76 -5.16
N LYS A 4 6.30 -3.89 -5.81
CA LYS A 4 6.94 -5.03 -5.15
C LYS A 4 8.32 -4.69 -4.59
N GLU A 5 9.15 -4.02 -5.38
CA GLU A 5 10.48 -3.55 -4.95
C GLU A 5 10.37 -2.59 -3.77
N LEU A 6 9.47 -1.60 -3.87
CA LEU A 6 9.23 -0.62 -2.81
C LEU A 6 8.74 -1.29 -1.52
N CYS A 7 7.84 -2.26 -1.61
CA CYS A 7 7.37 -3.02 -0.45
C CYS A 7 8.50 -3.81 0.23
N ALA A 8 9.37 -4.44 -0.55
CA ALA A 8 10.50 -5.22 -0.02
C ALA A 8 11.47 -4.31 0.75
N GLU A 9 11.79 -3.16 0.18
CA GLU A 9 12.64 -2.17 0.82
C GLU A 9 11.99 -1.59 2.08
N TRP A 10 10.71 -1.19 2.00
CA TRP A 10 9.97 -0.66 3.15
C TRP A 10 9.89 -1.67 4.29
N LEU A 11 9.72 -2.96 3.99
CA LEU A 11 9.73 -4.02 5.00
C LEU A 11 11.09 -4.15 5.69
N SER A 12 12.20 -4.04 4.94
CA SER A 12 13.55 -4.07 5.50
C SER A 12 13.76 -2.93 6.49
N VAL A 13 13.41 -1.70 6.10
CA VAL A 13 13.59 -0.52 6.96
C VAL A 13 12.60 -0.51 8.13
N SER A 14 11.36 -0.94 7.92
CA SER A 14 10.35 -0.98 8.98
C SER A 14 10.62 -2.06 10.01
N GLY A 15 11.21 -3.19 9.60
CA GLY A 15 11.60 -4.28 10.49
C GLY A 15 12.60 -3.88 11.57
N LEU A 16 13.41 -2.84 11.33
CA LEU A 16 14.33 -2.30 12.33
C LEU A 16 13.63 -1.57 13.49
N ARG A 17 12.34 -1.21 13.32
CA ARG A 17 11.60 -0.35 14.25
C ARG A 17 10.41 -1.01 14.93
N VAL A 18 9.90 -2.12 14.37
CA VAL A 18 8.68 -2.77 14.85
C VAL A 18 8.96 -4.16 15.40
N LYS A 19 8.07 -4.66 16.26
CA LYS A 19 8.13 -6.04 16.77
C LYS A 19 7.96 -7.05 15.63
N GLU A 20 8.56 -8.24 15.77
CA GLU A 20 8.49 -9.30 14.74
C GLU A 20 7.05 -9.71 14.42
N SER A 21 6.15 -9.76 15.41
CA SER A 21 4.74 -10.08 15.16
C SER A 21 4.04 -9.05 14.27
N THR A 22 4.37 -7.76 14.44
CA THR A 22 3.89 -6.68 13.57
C THR A 22 4.50 -6.80 12.17
N LEU A 23 5.79 -7.09 12.08
CA LEU A 23 6.47 -7.27 10.79
C LEU A 23 5.92 -8.47 10.01
N ALA A 24 5.65 -9.59 10.69
CA ALA A 24 5.02 -10.77 10.12
C ALA A 24 3.62 -10.45 9.56
N ASN A 25 2.82 -9.66 10.29
CA ASN A 25 1.53 -9.18 9.81
C ASN A 25 1.67 -8.31 8.54
N TYR A 26 2.66 -7.41 8.50
CA TYR A 26 2.94 -6.60 7.32
C TYR A 26 3.34 -7.46 6.11
N ARG A 27 4.28 -8.40 6.31
CA ARG A 27 4.73 -9.33 5.26
C ARG A 27 3.56 -10.14 4.72
N MET A 28 2.70 -10.66 5.60
CA MET A 28 1.52 -11.42 5.21
C MET A 28 0.59 -10.57 4.34
N LYS A 29 0.17 -9.38 4.79
CA LYS A 29 -0.73 -8.51 4.03
C LYS A 29 -0.14 -8.09 2.68
N ILE A 30 1.14 -7.76 2.66
CA ILE A 30 1.85 -7.40 1.43
C ILE A 30 1.87 -8.57 0.45
N LYS A 31 2.29 -9.75 0.90
CA LYS A 31 2.40 -10.96 0.06
C LYS A 31 1.04 -11.44 -0.44
N THR A 32 0.02 -11.43 0.42
CA THR A 32 -1.29 -12.02 0.12
C THR A 32 -2.20 -11.06 -0.67
N HIS A 33 -2.08 -9.76 -0.45
CA HIS A 33 -3.05 -8.81 -1.00
C HIS A 33 -2.44 -7.72 -1.89
N ILE A 34 -1.30 -7.13 -1.50
CA ILE A 34 -0.72 -6.01 -2.24
C ILE A 34 0.04 -6.49 -3.47
N ILE A 35 0.98 -7.44 -3.31
CA ILE A 35 1.82 -7.94 -4.41
C ILE A 35 0.97 -8.55 -5.54
N PRO A 36 -0.03 -9.41 -5.28
CA PRO A 36 -0.80 -10.03 -6.36
C PRO A 36 -1.62 -9.04 -7.21
N HIS A 37 -1.83 -7.81 -6.72
CA HIS A 37 -2.63 -6.81 -7.42
C HIS A 37 -1.82 -5.64 -7.96
N PHE A 38 -0.81 -5.19 -7.20
CA PHE A 38 -0.03 -4.00 -7.52
C PHE A 38 1.44 -4.29 -7.82
N GLY A 39 1.93 -5.51 -7.52
CA GLY A 39 3.37 -5.80 -7.41
C GLY A 39 4.19 -5.40 -8.63
N ASP A 40 3.68 -5.70 -9.83
CA ASP A 40 4.39 -5.45 -11.09
C ASP A 40 4.14 -4.05 -11.67
N ILE A 41 3.26 -3.26 -11.04
CA ILE A 41 2.95 -1.89 -11.47
C ILE A 41 4.07 -0.96 -11.00
N MET A 42 4.45 0.02 -11.85
CA MET A 42 5.39 1.06 -11.42
C MET A 42 4.73 1.96 -10.37
N CYS A 43 5.48 2.34 -9.32
CA CYS A 43 4.94 3.22 -8.28
C CYS A 43 4.37 4.55 -8.81
N SER A 44 4.89 5.03 -9.96
CA SER A 44 4.43 6.24 -10.64
C SER A 44 3.09 6.10 -11.38
N GLU A 45 2.65 4.88 -11.67
CA GLU A 45 1.45 4.59 -12.46
C GLU A 45 0.21 4.34 -11.59
N ILE A 46 0.42 4.15 -10.28
CA ILE A 46 -0.64 3.95 -9.31
C ILE A 46 -1.54 5.19 -9.28
N ASN A 47 -2.83 4.96 -9.52
CA ASN A 47 -3.84 6.00 -9.60
C ASN A 47 -5.09 5.65 -8.76
N PRO A 48 -5.98 6.62 -8.46
CA PRO A 48 -7.13 6.39 -7.60
C PRO A 48 -8.06 5.27 -8.08
N LYS A 49 -8.25 5.13 -9.40
CA LYS A 49 -9.14 4.12 -9.97
C LYS A 49 -8.68 2.71 -9.63
N MET A 50 -7.37 2.45 -9.64
CA MET A 50 -6.79 1.17 -9.23
C MET A 50 -7.03 0.90 -7.73
N ALA A 51 -6.89 1.92 -6.88
CA ALA A 51 -7.15 1.78 -5.44
C ALA A 51 -8.63 1.49 -5.14
N TYR A 52 -9.56 2.18 -5.80
CA TYR A 52 -11.00 1.91 -5.67
C TYR A 52 -11.36 0.51 -6.19
N GLY A 53 -10.81 0.12 -7.34
CA GLY A 53 -11.01 -1.23 -7.89
C GLY A 53 -10.50 -2.32 -6.95
N PHE A 54 -9.36 -2.09 -6.29
CA PHE A 54 -8.84 -3.01 -5.29
C PHE A 54 -9.74 -3.11 -4.04
N ILE A 55 -10.23 -1.98 -3.53
CA ILE A 55 -11.16 -1.95 -2.39
C ILE A 55 -12.42 -2.74 -2.72
N GLN A 56 -13.07 -2.43 -3.86
CA GLN A 56 -14.29 -3.11 -4.29
C GLN A 56 -14.06 -4.61 -4.44
N LYS A 57 -12.98 -5.00 -5.15
CA LYS A 57 -12.62 -6.41 -5.32
C LYS A 57 -12.47 -7.13 -3.97
N LYS A 58 -11.83 -6.50 -2.98
CA LYS A 58 -11.63 -7.12 -1.67
C LYS A 58 -12.93 -7.24 -0.87
N LEU A 59 -13.85 -6.29 -1.01
CA LEU A 59 -15.18 -6.40 -0.41
C LEU A 59 -15.98 -7.53 -1.08
N ASP A 60 -15.91 -7.65 -2.41
CA ASP A 60 -16.57 -8.70 -3.17
C ASP A 60 -15.98 -10.09 -2.87
N ASP A 61 -14.67 -10.16 -2.59
CA ASP A 61 -13.97 -11.36 -2.09
C ASP A 61 -14.43 -11.77 -0.66
N GLY A 62 -15.31 -10.99 -0.02
CA GLY A 62 -15.88 -11.28 1.31
C GLY A 62 -15.06 -10.77 2.50
N PHE A 63 -14.04 -9.94 2.27
CA PHE A 63 -13.29 -9.34 3.39
C PHE A 63 -14.09 -8.23 4.07
N SER A 64 -13.95 -8.13 5.39
CA SER A 64 -14.61 -7.05 6.14
C SER A 64 -14.06 -5.68 5.74
N PRO A 65 -14.90 -4.62 5.71
CA PRO A 65 -14.44 -3.26 5.42
C PRO A 65 -13.27 -2.83 6.30
N ARG A 66 -13.31 -3.22 7.58
CA ARG A 66 -12.25 -2.96 8.56
C ARG A 66 -10.90 -3.55 8.13
N TYR A 67 -10.90 -4.79 7.64
CA TYR A 67 -9.68 -5.46 7.19
C TYR A 67 -9.16 -4.87 5.87
N VAL A 68 -10.05 -4.51 4.94
CA VAL A 68 -9.66 -3.81 3.70
C VAL A 68 -9.01 -2.47 4.01
N VAL A 69 -9.60 -1.68 4.93
CA VAL A 69 -9.02 -0.41 5.42
C VAL A 69 -7.62 -0.64 5.99
N ASP A 70 -7.42 -1.69 6.79
CA ASP A 70 -6.13 -2.02 7.40
C ASP A 70 -5.05 -2.35 6.34
N ILE A 71 -5.39 -3.08 5.27
CA ILE A 71 -4.50 -3.30 4.12
C ILE A 71 -4.16 -1.97 3.44
N MET A 72 -5.15 -1.09 3.22
CA MET A 72 -4.94 0.20 2.57
C MET A 72 -4.11 1.17 3.41
N VAL A 73 -4.24 1.13 4.72
CA VAL A 73 -3.39 1.89 5.66
C VAL A 73 -1.95 1.38 5.60
N LEU A 74 -1.72 0.08 5.51
CA LEU A 74 -0.38 -0.46 5.31
C LEU A 74 0.22 -0.01 3.96
N LEU A 75 -0.56 -0.08 2.89
CA LEU A 75 -0.12 0.42 1.59
C LEU A 75 0.23 1.92 1.65
N LYS A 76 -0.52 2.71 2.43
CA LYS A 76 -0.22 4.12 2.71
C LYS A 76 1.14 4.33 3.32
N THR A 77 1.52 3.52 4.32
CA THR A 77 2.80 3.69 5.01
C THR A 77 3.98 3.39 4.09
N VAL A 78 3.82 2.41 3.19
CA VAL A 78 4.79 2.09 2.14
C VAL A 78 5.00 3.29 1.19
N PHE A 79 3.92 3.88 0.65
CA PHE A 79 4.04 5.04 -0.24
C PHE A 79 4.52 6.31 0.47
N LYS A 80 4.19 6.47 1.76
CA LYS A 80 4.73 7.56 2.58
C LYS A 80 6.25 7.47 2.72
N TYR A 81 6.79 6.25 2.86
CA TYR A 81 8.22 6.01 2.85
C TYR A 81 8.84 6.36 1.50
N ALA A 82 8.26 5.88 0.39
CA ALA A 82 8.75 6.21 -0.96
C ALA A 82 8.89 7.71 -1.20
N ARG A 83 7.88 8.47 -0.76
CA ARG A 83 7.88 9.94 -0.85
C ARG A 83 9.02 10.58 -0.07
N ARG A 84 9.38 10.01 1.08
CA ARG A 84 10.45 10.52 1.95
C ARG A 84 11.83 10.23 1.39
N GLU A 85 12.10 8.98 1.02
CA GLU A 85 13.45 8.55 0.65
C GLU A 85 13.83 8.96 -0.76
N TYR A 86 12.90 8.83 -1.71
CA TYR A 86 13.27 8.94 -3.11
C TYR A 86 13.16 10.35 -3.67
N SER A 87 12.44 11.27 -3.03
CA SER A 87 12.04 12.55 -3.65
C SER A 87 11.46 12.41 -5.08
N VAL A 88 11.15 11.17 -5.51
CA VAL A 88 10.82 10.82 -6.89
C VAL A 88 9.41 11.30 -7.16
N MET A 89 9.36 12.35 -7.97
CA MET A 89 8.46 12.55 -9.09
C MET A 89 6.98 12.25 -8.84
N ASN A 90 6.21 13.27 -8.46
CA ASN A 90 5.47 14.04 -9.46
C ASN A 90 4.39 14.90 -8.79
N SER A 91 4.31 16.16 -9.27
CA SER A 91 3.10 16.94 -9.48
C SER A 91 1.83 16.34 -8.88
N LYS A 92 1.55 16.67 -7.61
CA LYS A 92 0.26 16.73 -6.89
C LYS A 92 -0.88 15.71 -7.19
N ARG A 93 -0.75 14.65 -8.00
CA ARG A 93 -1.91 13.85 -8.50
C ARG A 93 -1.88 12.38 -8.09
N GLY A 94 -0.71 11.75 -7.95
CA GLY A 94 -0.62 10.30 -7.68
C GLY A 94 -0.61 9.88 -6.20
N LEU A 95 -0.29 10.77 -5.25
CA LEU A 95 -0.07 10.40 -3.84
C LEU A 95 -1.11 10.96 -2.85
N LEU A 96 -2.11 11.71 -3.33
CA LEU A 96 -3.24 12.20 -2.50
C LEU A 96 -4.30 11.11 -2.21
N ILE A 97 -4.15 9.92 -2.82
CA ILE A 97 -5.15 8.87 -2.95
C ILE A 97 -5.67 8.34 -1.60
N LEU A 98 -4.84 8.35 -0.55
CA LEU A 98 -5.19 7.78 0.76
C LEU A 98 -5.61 8.82 1.80
N TYR A 99 -5.71 10.09 1.42
CA TYR A 99 -6.16 11.18 2.29
C TYR A 99 -7.55 11.73 1.92
N SER A 100 -8.01 11.46 0.70
CA SER A 100 -9.31 11.95 0.18
C SER A 100 -10.40 10.89 0.07
N CYS A 101 -10.12 9.61 0.35
CA CYS A 101 -11.13 8.56 0.30
C CYS A 101 -12.02 8.62 1.57
N PRO A 102 -13.32 8.99 1.46
CA PRO A 102 -14.21 9.08 2.63
C PRO A 102 -14.44 7.72 3.29
N CYS A 103 -14.23 6.61 2.57
CA CYS A 103 -14.36 5.25 3.11
C CYS A 103 -13.22 4.83 4.06
N LEU A 104 -12.18 5.66 4.22
CA LEU A 104 -11.06 5.45 5.14
C LEU A 104 -11.08 6.43 6.34
N LYS A 105 -12.12 7.27 6.45
CA LYS A 105 -12.36 8.16 7.60
C LYS A 105 -13.36 7.55 8.56
#